data_AF-A0A7G7MHH5-F1
#
_entry.id   AF-A0A7G7MHH5-F1
#
_cell.length_a   1.000
_cell.length_b   1.000
_cell.length_c   1.000
_cell.angle_alpha   90.00
_cell.angle_beta   90.00
_cell.angle_gamma   90.00
#
_symmetry.space_group_name_H-M   'P 1'
#
loop_
_entity.id
_entity.type
_entity.pdbx_description
1 polymer ?
#
loop_
_entity_poly.entity_id
_entity_poly.type
_entity_poly.pdbx_seq_one_letter_code
_entity_poly.pdbx_strand_id
1 'polypeptide(L)'
;MRLVFGPEDVEVYAAARDRLRLHIVAWARRRGIEVEPALVAAALDHKHGVDGRLAHWTRAHVADALAVWFPRTVALRDDDRDAVPVALHALIGFLAEHDWLDSRSAPAAELHAQVDGSTPALHDALDDERNHDLGTFWAVQMLRHGVPTGDAAAVTRFLERVDRGELEIDRAALAEITSRQRVPEQSPPPPLLPVILPGAAHLLAAADSSVALSRLRAFTRWVRAGRAVTREGHLLLGDARSVAEQLDLDHFSRARARTSDDLPEITLLLTWAKQARLVRIVNGRLVQVKSAAPLLSRPIEMWRRAFEAVGRIGEHFGGSNVFGAPSLFGMSLGEALPLLLHQLYAAGGDPIPVERFHRAVRETVNRRMGCVVDDLAGDVEQRLWRRDVTALLDALELLGAVHLSESLDTDDHEELAELAGRDDPDPTWVELTPIGLWAVHEMLVDSGVHVPVVGELADEDVEYVCVRMARARPEVADAELAAWVAARPGRAAAQELLRFLNRVEEPRHRELALRALARTGSPARERSRRAHRPVATGAQPRVECDARARRP
;
A
#
# COMPACT_ATOMS: atom_id res chain seq x y z
N MET A 1 -14.41 -10.36 -21.49
CA MET A 1 -14.40 -8.93 -21.13
C MET A 1 -14.11 -8.69 -19.65
N ARG A 2 -12.93 -8.11 -19.37
CA ARG A 2 -12.52 -7.55 -18.07
C ARG A 2 -13.08 -6.12 -17.94
N LEU A 3 -13.63 -5.77 -16.77
CA LEU A 3 -14.20 -4.44 -16.48
C LEU A 3 -13.53 -3.76 -15.28
N VAL A 4 -12.58 -4.42 -14.60
CA VAL A 4 -11.80 -3.85 -13.50
C VAL A 4 -10.31 -3.88 -13.83
N PHE A 5 -9.64 -2.75 -13.69
CA PHE A 5 -8.24 -2.53 -14.04
C PHE A 5 -7.49 -1.89 -12.87
N GLY A 6 -6.26 -2.31 -12.63
CA GLY A 6 -5.34 -1.64 -11.72
C GLY A 6 -4.56 -0.52 -12.41
N PRO A 7 -3.86 0.33 -11.66
CA PRO A 7 -3.08 1.44 -12.22
C PRO A 7 -1.97 0.98 -13.19
N GLU A 8 -1.47 -0.25 -13.03
CA GLU A 8 -0.41 -0.83 -13.87
C GLU A 8 -0.94 -1.46 -15.17
N ASP A 9 -2.26 -1.54 -15.38
CA ASP A 9 -2.88 -2.28 -16.50
C ASP A 9 -3.09 -1.42 -17.77
N VAL A 10 -2.32 -0.34 -17.97
CA VAL A 10 -2.59 0.68 -19.00
C VAL A 10 -2.75 0.09 -20.42
N GLU A 11 -1.87 -0.81 -20.83
CA GLU A 11 -1.93 -1.45 -22.15
C GLU A 11 -3.14 -2.39 -22.29
N VAL A 12 -3.40 -3.18 -21.24
CA VAL A 12 -4.52 -4.13 -21.19
C VAL A 12 -5.85 -3.37 -21.24
N TYR A 13 -5.91 -2.22 -20.54
CA TYR A 13 -7.04 -1.33 -20.54
C TYR A 13 -7.33 -0.76 -21.94
N ALA A 14 -6.32 -0.28 -22.67
CA ALA A 14 -6.51 0.29 -24.02
C ALA A 14 -7.20 -0.70 -24.97
N ALA A 15 -6.76 -1.96 -24.98
CA ALA A 15 -7.39 -3.02 -25.77
C ALA A 15 -8.81 -3.37 -25.31
N ALA A 16 -9.09 -3.31 -24.00
CA ALA A 16 -10.43 -3.54 -23.47
C ALA A 16 -11.39 -2.38 -23.80
N ARG A 17 -10.92 -1.14 -23.68
CA ARG A 17 -11.67 0.08 -24.03
C ARG A 17 -12.13 0.05 -25.47
N ASP A 18 -11.22 -0.24 -26.41
CA ASP A 18 -11.55 -0.28 -27.84
C ASP A 18 -12.59 -1.36 -28.16
N ARG A 19 -12.48 -2.55 -27.53
CA ARG A 19 -13.48 -3.61 -27.67
C ARG A 19 -14.83 -3.21 -27.07
N LEU A 20 -14.86 -2.62 -25.88
CA LEU A 20 -16.10 -2.16 -25.23
C LEU A 20 -16.79 -1.08 -26.06
N ARG A 21 -16.03 -0.07 -26.53
CA ARG A 21 -16.52 0.98 -27.42
C ARG A 21 -17.22 0.39 -28.64
N LEU A 22 -16.57 -0.56 -29.33
CA LEU A 22 -17.16 -1.20 -30.51
C LEU A 22 -18.48 -1.93 -30.19
N HIS A 23 -18.54 -2.66 -29.07
CA HIS A 23 -19.77 -3.35 -28.65
C HIS A 23 -20.89 -2.38 -28.29
N ILE A 24 -20.59 -1.30 -27.57
CA ILE A 24 -21.58 -0.28 -27.17
C ILE A 24 -22.12 0.44 -28.40
N VAL A 25 -21.26 0.87 -29.33
CA VAL A 25 -21.68 1.54 -30.57
C VAL A 25 -22.52 0.60 -31.44
N ALA A 26 -22.12 -0.67 -31.59
CA ALA A 26 -22.90 -1.65 -32.33
C ALA A 26 -24.25 -1.98 -31.64
N TRP A 27 -24.29 -1.97 -30.32
CA TRP A 27 -25.52 -2.13 -29.54
C TRP A 27 -26.47 -0.94 -29.68
N ALA A 28 -25.93 0.28 -29.64
CA ALA A 28 -26.66 1.54 -29.79
C ALA A 28 -27.25 1.69 -31.19
N ARG A 29 -26.45 1.40 -32.23
CA ARG A 29 -26.88 1.42 -33.62
C ARG A 29 -28.04 0.46 -33.90
N ARG A 30 -28.03 -0.74 -33.29
CA ARG A 30 -29.15 -1.70 -33.40
C ARG A 30 -30.45 -1.18 -32.79
N ARG A 31 -30.38 -0.17 -31.93
CA ARG A 31 -31.52 0.50 -31.27
C ARG A 31 -31.88 1.84 -31.91
N GLY A 32 -31.21 2.22 -32.99
CA GLY A 32 -31.41 3.52 -33.65
C GLY A 32 -30.85 4.70 -32.84
N ILE A 33 -29.95 4.44 -31.89
CA ILE A 33 -29.27 5.50 -31.13
C ILE A 33 -27.94 5.80 -31.85
N GLU A 34 -27.78 7.04 -32.28
CA GLU A 34 -26.53 7.54 -32.85
C GLU A 34 -25.60 7.97 -31.72
N VAL A 35 -24.40 7.37 -31.67
CA VAL A 35 -23.45 7.56 -30.56
C VAL A 35 -22.07 7.80 -31.14
N GLU A 36 -21.43 8.90 -30.74
CA GLU A 36 -20.06 9.20 -31.12
C GLU A 36 -19.08 8.26 -30.40
N PRO A 37 -18.32 7.41 -31.12
CA PRO A 37 -17.43 6.42 -30.50
C PRO A 37 -16.36 7.03 -29.59
N ALA A 38 -15.88 8.25 -29.90
CA ALA A 38 -14.88 8.94 -29.09
C ALA A 38 -15.41 9.30 -27.70
N LEU A 39 -16.69 9.66 -27.57
CA LEU A 39 -17.30 10.03 -26.29
C LEU A 39 -17.53 8.81 -25.38
N VAL A 40 -17.82 7.65 -25.97
CA VAL A 40 -17.86 6.39 -25.22
C VAL A 40 -16.47 6.04 -24.68
N ALA A 41 -15.43 6.18 -25.50
CA ALA A 41 -14.06 5.96 -25.04
C ALA A 41 -13.66 6.92 -23.92
N ALA A 42 -14.02 8.20 -24.06
CA ALA A 42 -13.79 9.22 -23.04
C ALA A 42 -14.49 8.87 -21.71
N ALA A 43 -15.76 8.45 -21.74
CA ALA A 43 -16.47 8.01 -20.53
C ALA A 43 -15.78 6.82 -19.83
N LEU A 44 -15.20 5.90 -20.60
CA LEU A 44 -14.41 4.79 -20.06
C LEU A 44 -13.07 5.27 -19.48
N ASP A 45 -12.40 6.22 -20.15
CA ASP A 45 -11.12 6.80 -19.71
C ASP A 45 -11.27 7.57 -18.39
N HIS A 46 -12.36 8.32 -18.25
CA HIS A 46 -12.77 8.92 -16.98
C HIS A 46 -12.82 7.86 -15.88
N LYS A 47 -13.57 6.78 -16.14
CA LYS A 47 -13.80 5.76 -15.13
C LYS A 47 -12.55 4.99 -14.75
N HIS A 48 -11.69 4.73 -15.74
CA HIS A 48 -10.38 4.14 -15.52
C HIS A 48 -9.51 5.04 -14.62
N GLY A 49 -9.50 6.34 -14.87
CA GLY A 49 -8.76 7.31 -14.06
C GLY A 49 -9.29 7.49 -12.63
N VAL A 50 -10.60 7.32 -12.40
CA VAL A 50 -11.21 7.47 -11.08
C VAL A 50 -10.93 6.28 -10.16
N ASP A 51 -11.27 5.06 -10.59
CA ASP A 51 -11.12 3.86 -9.73
C ASP A 51 -10.80 2.57 -10.50
N GLY A 52 -10.61 2.64 -11.82
CA GLY A 52 -10.34 1.46 -12.65
C GLY A 52 -11.52 0.52 -12.85
N ARG A 53 -12.71 0.80 -12.29
CA ARG A 53 -13.90 -0.07 -12.31
C ARG A 53 -14.94 0.44 -13.31
N LEU A 54 -14.85 -0.01 -14.56
CA LEU A 54 -15.68 0.45 -15.67
C LEU A 54 -17.19 0.19 -15.49
N ALA A 55 -17.54 -0.77 -14.64
CA ALA A 55 -18.91 -1.17 -14.33
C ALA A 55 -19.52 -0.51 -13.08
N HIS A 56 -18.73 0.23 -12.29
CA HIS A 56 -19.14 0.74 -10.98
C HIS A 56 -19.58 2.21 -11.03
N TRP A 57 -20.82 2.49 -11.38
CA TRP A 57 -21.32 3.86 -11.51
C TRP A 57 -22.20 4.28 -10.34
N THR A 58 -21.88 5.43 -9.73
CA THR A 58 -22.71 6.06 -8.70
C THR A 58 -23.28 7.36 -9.25
N ARG A 59 -24.30 7.92 -8.59
CA ARG A 59 -24.81 9.25 -8.95
C ARG A 59 -23.71 10.33 -8.87
N ALA A 60 -22.79 10.21 -7.91
CA ALA A 60 -21.64 11.10 -7.80
C ALA A 60 -20.68 10.95 -8.98
N HIS A 61 -20.39 9.72 -9.44
CA HIS A 61 -19.55 9.49 -10.62
C HIS A 61 -20.14 10.15 -11.88
N VAL A 62 -21.45 10.01 -12.10
CA VAL A 62 -22.12 10.63 -13.26
C VAL A 62 -22.08 12.16 -13.17
N ALA A 63 -22.37 12.72 -11.99
CA ALA A 63 -22.35 14.17 -11.79
C ALA A 63 -20.94 14.74 -12.00
N ASP A 64 -19.91 14.09 -11.46
CA ASP A 64 -18.50 14.50 -11.62
C ASP A 64 -18.03 14.38 -13.07
N ALA A 65 -18.37 13.27 -13.74
CA ALA A 65 -18.05 13.08 -15.15
C ALA A 65 -18.57 14.26 -15.99
N LEU A 66 -19.85 14.60 -15.84
CA LEU A 66 -20.52 15.60 -16.66
C LEU A 66 -20.17 17.04 -16.26
N ALA A 67 -20.06 17.35 -14.97
CA ALA A 67 -19.82 18.73 -14.51
C ALA A 67 -18.33 19.09 -14.42
N VAL A 68 -17.43 18.12 -14.30
CA VAL A 68 -16.01 18.36 -14.01
C VAL A 68 -15.12 17.77 -15.09
N TRP A 69 -15.20 16.46 -15.32
CA TRP A 69 -14.20 15.76 -16.14
C TRP A 69 -14.34 16.00 -17.64
N PHE A 70 -15.55 15.86 -18.21
CA PHE A 70 -15.78 16.08 -19.64
C PHE A 70 -15.42 17.51 -20.07
N PRO A 71 -15.87 18.57 -19.37
CA PRO A 71 -15.45 19.93 -19.67
C PRO A 71 -13.93 20.15 -19.56
N ARG A 72 -13.27 19.43 -18.66
CA ARG A 72 -11.83 19.57 -18.43
C ARG A 72 -10.98 18.94 -19.51
N THR A 73 -11.37 17.76 -19.99
CA THR A 73 -10.46 16.82 -20.65
C THR A 73 -10.88 16.47 -22.08
N VAL A 74 -12.11 16.80 -22.48
CA VAL A 74 -12.64 16.48 -23.82
C VAL A 74 -12.94 17.76 -24.58
N ALA A 75 -12.22 17.96 -25.69
CA ALA A 75 -12.49 19.08 -26.60
C ALA A 75 -13.69 18.73 -27.51
N LEU A 76 -14.76 19.52 -27.40
CA LEU A 76 -16.01 19.34 -28.12
C LEU A 76 -16.29 20.53 -29.04
N ARG A 77 -17.01 20.29 -30.14
CA ARG A 77 -17.63 21.37 -30.91
C ARG A 77 -18.95 21.76 -30.24
N ASP A 78 -19.40 22.99 -30.49
CA ASP A 78 -20.65 23.48 -29.89
C ASP A 78 -21.87 22.64 -30.30
N ASP A 79 -21.86 22.08 -31.51
CA ASP A 79 -22.92 21.21 -32.03
C ASP A 79 -22.91 19.80 -31.40
N ASP A 80 -21.79 19.38 -30.78
CA ASP A 80 -21.58 18.01 -30.29
C ASP A 80 -21.83 17.87 -28.77
N ARG A 81 -22.24 18.95 -28.09
CA ARG A 81 -22.40 18.98 -26.62
C ARG A 81 -23.46 17.99 -26.14
N ASP A 82 -24.57 17.86 -26.86
CA ASP A 82 -25.65 16.91 -26.57
C ASP A 82 -25.25 15.45 -26.82
N ALA A 83 -24.17 15.19 -27.56
CA ALA A 83 -23.69 13.83 -27.81
C ALA A 83 -23.06 13.19 -26.55
N VAL A 84 -22.62 14.00 -25.57
CA VAL A 84 -22.00 13.50 -24.33
C VAL A 84 -23.01 12.75 -23.45
N PRO A 85 -24.18 13.33 -23.08
CA PRO A 85 -25.23 12.58 -22.39
C PRO A 85 -25.64 11.33 -23.15
N VAL A 86 -25.80 11.41 -24.47
CA VAL A 86 -26.22 10.27 -25.32
C VAL A 86 -25.21 9.11 -25.22
N ALA A 87 -23.91 9.40 -25.28
CA ALA A 87 -22.88 8.39 -25.11
C ALA A 87 -22.91 7.75 -23.71
N LEU A 88 -23.16 8.54 -22.67
CA LEU A 88 -23.25 8.03 -21.30
C LEU A 88 -24.51 7.18 -21.06
N HIS A 89 -25.67 7.58 -21.60
CA HIS A 89 -26.86 6.73 -21.63
C HIS A 89 -26.60 5.43 -22.38
N ALA A 90 -25.90 5.46 -23.52
CA ALA A 90 -25.58 4.25 -24.28
C ALA A 90 -24.66 3.30 -23.50
N LEU A 91 -23.65 3.83 -22.82
CA LEU A 91 -22.76 3.06 -21.94
C LEU A 91 -23.53 2.40 -20.80
N ILE A 92 -24.32 3.17 -20.04
CA ILE A 92 -25.11 2.66 -18.90
C ILE A 92 -26.13 1.62 -19.38
N GLY A 93 -26.85 1.91 -20.46
CA GLY A 93 -27.85 1.01 -21.02
C GLY A 93 -27.26 -0.30 -21.51
N PHE A 94 -26.10 -0.25 -22.16
CA PHE A 94 -25.36 -1.44 -22.56
C PHE A 94 -24.97 -2.29 -21.35
N LEU A 95 -24.37 -1.69 -20.31
CA LEU A 95 -23.97 -2.42 -19.11
C LEU A 95 -25.16 -3.03 -18.36
N ALA A 96 -26.28 -2.30 -18.28
CA ALA A 96 -27.49 -2.76 -17.61
C ALA A 96 -28.13 -3.96 -18.33
N GLU A 97 -28.22 -3.91 -19.66
CA GLU A 97 -28.83 -4.98 -20.46
C GLU A 97 -28.04 -6.29 -20.40
N HIS A 98 -26.71 -6.20 -20.31
CA HIS A 98 -25.85 -7.37 -20.20
C HIS A 98 -25.69 -7.87 -18.76
N ASP A 99 -26.33 -7.22 -17.79
CA ASP A 99 -26.17 -7.48 -16.35
C ASP A 99 -24.70 -7.40 -15.91
N TRP A 100 -23.99 -6.39 -16.45
CA TRP A 100 -22.57 -6.12 -16.23
C TRP A 100 -22.31 -4.97 -15.26
N LEU A 101 -23.36 -4.29 -14.78
CA LEU A 101 -23.22 -3.30 -13.71
C LEU A 101 -22.71 -3.99 -12.43
N ASP A 102 -21.72 -3.35 -11.80
CA ASP A 102 -21.15 -3.78 -10.53
C ASP A 102 -22.25 -3.84 -9.46
N SER A 103 -22.19 -4.81 -8.56
CA SER A 103 -23.19 -4.96 -7.48
C SER A 103 -23.35 -3.73 -6.58
N ARG A 104 -22.33 -2.86 -6.50
CA ARG A 104 -22.34 -1.60 -5.76
C ARG A 104 -22.72 -0.38 -6.62
N SER A 105 -22.96 -0.58 -7.91
CA SER A 105 -23.45 0.47 -8.82
C SER A 105 -24.87 0.92 -8.43
N ALA A 106 -25.18 2.19 -8.63
CA ALA A 106 -26.55 2.66 -8.56
C ALA A 106 -27.41 2.00 -9.66
N PRO A 107 -28.73 1.84 -9.45
CA PRO A 107 -29.61 1.29 -10.47
C PRO A 107 -29.56 2.09 -11.77
N ALA A 108 -29.62 1.40 -12.91
CA ALA A 108 -29.53 2.05 -14.23
C ALA A 108 -30.54 3.19 -14.42
N ALA A 109 -31.76 3.05 -13.88
CA ALA A 109 -32.77 4.10 -13.94
C ALA A 109 -32.37 5.37 -13.18
N GLU A 110 -31.72 5.23 -12.01
CA GLU A 110 -31.21 6.38 -11.26
C GLU A 110 -30.01 7.02 -11.96
N LEU A 111 -29.16 6.21 -12.59
CA LEU A 111 -28.02 6.71 -13.35
C LEU A 111 -28.49 7.52 -14.56
N HIS A 112 -29.46 7.01 -15.33
CA HIS A 112 -30.04 7.77 -16.45
C HIS A 112 -30.68 9.09 -15.98
N ALA A 113 -31.46 9.07 -14.90
CA ALA A 113 -32.03 10.29 -14.33
C ALA A 113 -30.95 11.28 -13.86
N GLN A 114 -29.82 10.78 -13.35
CA GLN A 114 -28.68 11.63 -12.98
C GLN A 114 -28.00 12.25 -14.21
N VAL A 115 -27.89 11.51 -15.33
CA VAL A 115 -27.40 12.06 -16.60
C VAL A 115 -28.28 13.24 -17.00
N ASP A 116 -29.59 13.01 -17.12
CA ASP A 116 -30.57 14.05 -17.48
C ASP A 116 -30.47 15.28 -16.56
N GLY A 117 -30.39 15.04 -15.25
CA GLY A 117 -30.30 16.11 -14.24
C GLY A 117 -28.98 16.88 -14.24
N SER A 118 -27.88 16.30 -14.76
CA SER A 118 -26.55 16.93 -14.78
C SER A 118 -26.21 17.56 -16.13
N THR A 119 -26.96 17.25 -17.20
CA THR A 119 -26.76 17.84 -18.54
C THR A 119 -26.73 19.37 -18.55
N PRO A 120 -27.59 20.11 -17.81
CA PRO A 120 -27.49 21.57 -17.74
C PRO A 120 -26.14 22.04 -17.17
N ALA A 121 -25.63 21.38 -16.13
CA ALA A 121 -24.34 21.71 -15.53
C ALA A 121 -23.16 21.40 -16.45
N LEU A 122 -23.27 20.36 -17.29
CA LEU A 122 -22.30 20.09 -18.36
C LEU A 122 -22.23 21.29 -19.33
N HIS A 123 -23.39 21.81 -19.77
CA HIS A 123 -23.43 22.91 -20.72
C HIS A 123 -22.85 24.20 -20.11
N ASP A 124 -23.26 24.54 -18.89
CA ASP A 124 -22.71 25.69 -18.14
C ASP A 124 -21.18 25.55 -17.97
N ALA A 125 -20.69 24.34 -17.69
CA ALA A 125 -19.27 24.09 -17.48
C ALA A 125 -18.44 24.14 -18.76
N LEU A 126 -19.00 23.73 -19.91
CA LEU A 126 -18.37 23.82 -21.25
C LEU A 126 -18.31 25.26 -21.77
N ASP A 127 -19.24 26.12 -21.36
CA ASP A 127 -19.22 27.54 -21.72
C ASP A 127 -18.17 28.34 -20.95
N ASP A 128 -17.72 27.84 -19.80
CA ASP A 128 -16.69 28.49 -18.99
C ASP A 128 -15.29 27.94 -19.32
N GLU A 129 -14.55 28.68 -20.16
CA GLU A 129 -13.19 28.31 -20.59
C GLU A 129 -12.21 28.07 -19.43
N ARG A 130 -12.46 28.63 -18.24
CA ARG A 130 -11.60 28.44 -17.05
C ARG A 130 -11.64 27.00 -16.54
N ASN A 131 -12.71 26.26 -16.85
CA ASN A 131 -12.85 24.88 -16.44
C ASN A 131 -11.91 23.95 -17.22
N HIS A 132 -11.52 24.29 -18.45
CA HIS A 132 -10.67 23.44 -19.29
C HIS A 132 -9.29 23.18 -18.67
N ASP A 133 -8.71 22.01 -18.90
CA ASP A 133 -7.26 21.85 -18.73
C ASP A 133 -6.51 22.54 -19.88
N LEU A 134 -5.19 22.72 -19.74
CA LEU A 134 -4.40 23.47 -20.73
C LEU A 134 -4.45 22.82 -22.12
N GLY A 135 -4.45 21.49 -22.19
CA GLY A 135 -4.51 20.77 -23.47
C GLY A 135 -5.85 20.96 -24.16
N THR A 136 -6.94 20.81 -23.40
CA THR A 136 -8.32 20.96 -23.84
C THR A 136 -8.63 22.39 -24.22
N PHE A 137 -8.13 23.38 -23.48
CA PHE A 137 -8.23 24.79 -23.85
C PHE A 137 -7.68 25.02 -25.26
N TRP A 138 -6.45 24.60 -25.53
CA TRP A 138 -5.85 24.77 -26.86
C TRP A 138 -6.55 23.96 -27.94
N ALA A 139 -6.99 22.73 -27.63
CA ALA A 139 -7.74 21.90 -28.57
C ALA A 139 -9.09 22.53 -28.96
N VAL A 140 -9.82 23.10 -28.00
CA VAL A 140 -11.08 23.84 -28.25
C VAL A 140 -10.82 25.08 -29.12
N GLN A 141 -9.77 25.86 -28.83
CA GLN A 141 -9.45 27.02 -29.67
C GLN A 141 -9.04 26.61 -31.10
N MET A 142 -8.25 25.54 -31.25
CA MET A 142 -7.91 25.00 -32.57
C MET A 142 -9.16 24.57 -33.33
N LEU A 143 -10.11 23.90 -32.67
CA LEU A 143 -11.39 23.49 -33.28
C LEU A 143 -12.24 24.69 -33.72
N ARG A 144 -12.38 25.71 -32.86
CA ARG A 144 -13.13 26.96 -33.15
C ARG A 144 -12.55 27.71 -34.35
N HIS A 145 -11.23 27.68 -34.49
CA HIS A 145 -10.53 28.33 -35.61
C HIS A 145 -10.29 27.41 -36.81
N GLY A 146 -10.86 26.20 -36.83
CA GLY A 146 -10.79 25.26 -37.95
C GLY A 146 -9.38 24.73 -38.24
N VAL A 147 -8.52 24.65 -37.22
CA VAL A 147 -7.13 24.21 -37.35
C VAL A 147 -7.07 22.68 -37.37
N PRO A 148 -6.51 22.06 -38.42
CA PRO A 148 -6.29 20.61 -38.46
C PRO A 148 -5.17 20.22 -37.48
N THR A 149 -5.51 19.61 -36.36
CA THR A 149 -4.57 19.23 -35.28
C THR A 149 -3.55 18.16 -35.68
N GLY A 150 -3.81 17.40 -36.76
CA GLY A 150 -2.87 16.45 -37.36
C GLY A 150 -1.80 17.09 -38.26
N ASP A 151 -1.91 18.38 -38.59
CA ASP A 151 -0.91 19.13 -39.36
C ASP A 151 -0.10 20.03 -38.43
N ALA A 152 1.13 19.60 -38.12
CA ALA A 152 2.05 20.35 -37.27
C ALA A 152 2.32 21.77 -37.79
N ALA A 153 2.34 21.98 -39.11
CA ALA A 153 2.56 23.31 -39.68
C ALA A 153 1.33 24.22 -39.50
N ALA A 154 0.12 23.67 -39.54
CA ALA A 154 -1.10 24.41 -39.23
C ALA A 154 -1.17 24.82 -37.75
N VAL A 155 -0.77 23.92 -36.84
CA VAL A 155 -0.68 24.20 -35.41
C VAL A 155 0.34 25.30 -35.12
N THR A 156 1.55 25.24 -35.70
CA THR A 156 2.56 26.29 -35.52
C THR A 156 2.07 27.64 -36.03
N ARG A 157 1.47 27.71 -37.22
CA ARG A 157 0.89 28.95 -37.75
C ARG A 157 -0.21 29.51 -36.85
N PHE A 158 -1.01 28.65 -36.24
CA PHE A 158 -2.02 29.06 -35.27
C PHE A 158 -1.36 29.69 -34.03
N LEU A 159 -0.40 29.02 -33.40
CA LEU A 159 0.30 29.52 -32.21
C LEU A 159 1.00 30.86 -32.48
N GLU A 160 1.65 31.04 -33.64
CA GLU A 160 2.26 32.33 -33.99
C GLU A 160 1.24 33.46 -34.15
N ARG A 161 0.03 33.17 -34.64
CA ARG A 161 -1.07 34.16 -34.73
C ARG A 161 -1.60 34.52 -33.35
N VAL A 162 -1.65 33.56 -32.43
CA VAL A 162 -1.99 33.78 -31.01
C VAL A 162 -0.97 34.72 -30.35
N ASP A 163 0.33 34.45 -30.53
CA ASP A 163 1.41 35.27 -29.97
C ASP A 163 1.39 36.70 -30.52
N ARG A 164 1.06 36.85 -31.81
CA ARG A 164 0.86 38.16 -32.46
C ARG A 164 -0.43 38.88 -32.04
N GLY A 165 -1.31 38.24 -31.26
CA GLY A 165 -2.57 38.82 -30.79
C GLY A 165 -3.64 38.93 -31.89
N GLU A 166 -3.52 38.15 -32.97
CA GLU A 166 -4.44 38.17 -34.11
C GLU A 166 -5.70 37.32 -33.90
N LEU A 167 -5.80 36.63 -32.76
CA LEU A 167 -6.90 35.75 -32.39
C LEU A 167 -7.46 36.16 -31.03
N GLU A 168 -8.79 36.17 -30.90
CA GLU A 168 -9.47 36.45 -29.64
C GLU A 168 -9.40 35.22 -28.73
N ILE A 169 -8.56 35.31 -27.69
CA ILE A 169 -8.36 34.26 -26.69
C ILE A 169 -8.51 34.87 -25.30
N ASP A 170 -9.24 34.21 -24.41
CA ASP A 170 -9.34 34.63 -23.02
C ASP A 170 -8.01 34.39 -22.28
N ARG A 171 -7.19 35.44 -22.22
CA ARG A 171 -5.89 35.42 -21.55
C ARG A 171 -6.03 35.32 -20.03
N ALA A 172 -7.15 35.75 -19.44
CA ALA A 172 -7.38 35.63 -18.02
C ALA A 172 -7.66 34.16 -17.65
N ALA A 173 -8.51 33.49 -18.43
CA ALA A 173 -8.74 32.05 -18.30
C ALA A 173 -7.44 31.25 -18.48
N LEU A 174 -6.65 31.56 -19.53
CA LEU A 174 -5.36 30.89 -19.75
C LEU A 174 -4.37 31.07 -18.58
N ALA A 175 -4.32 32.26 -17.99
CA ALA A 175 -3.47 32.53 -16.83
C ALA A 175 -3.90 31.73 -15.59
N GLU A 176 -5.21 31.64 -15.34
CA GLU A 176 -5.78 30.85 -14.25
C GLU A 176 -5.48 29.35 -14.43
N ILE A 177 -5.72 28.81 -15.63
CA ILE A 177 -5.42 27.40 -15.98
C ILE A 177 -3.94 27.08 -15.76
N THR A 178 -3.05 27.96 -16.24
CA THR A 178 -1.59 27.80 -16.09
C THR A 178 -1.16 27.84 -14.62
N SER A 179 -1.80 28.66 -13.79
CA SER A 179 -1.50 28.73 -12.35
C SER A 179 -1.90 27.45 -11.61
N ARG A 180 -3.03 26.86 -11.98
CA ARG A 180 -3.55 25.61 -11.40
C ARG A 180 -2.66 24.40 -11.69
N GLN A 181 -2.11 24.29 -12.91
CA GLN A 181 -1.24 23.17 -13.31
C GLN A 181 0.18 23.20 -12.73
N ARG A 182 0.62 24.30 -12.10
CA ARG A 182 1.95 24.37 -11.44
C ARG A 182 2.04 23.55 -10.16
N VAL A 183 0.90 23.13 -9.59
CA VAL A 183 0.89 22.22 -8.45
C VAL A 183 0.99 20.80 -9.01
N PRO A 184 2.08 20.05 -8.74
CA PRO A 184 2.19 18.68 -9.19
C PRO A 184 1.04 17.87 -8.60
N GLU A 185 0.23 17.27 -9.47
CA GLU A 185 -0.81 16.33 -9.06
C GLU A 185 -0.09 15.10 -8.50
N GLN A 186 -0.13 14.93 -7.18
CA GLN A 186 0.41 13.74 -6.53
C GLN A 186 -0.59 12.61 -6.77
N SER A 187 -0.30 11.71 -7.70
CA SER A 187 -1.07 10.48 -7.86
C SER A 187 -1.07 9.71 -6.53
N PRO A 188 -2.23 9.32 -6.00
CA PRO A 188 -2.29 8.54 -4.78
C PRO A 188 -1.53 7.21 -4.98
N PRO A 189 -0.83 6.73 -3.94
CA PRO A 189 -0.12 5.45 -4.02
C PRO A 189 -1.11 4.31 -4.31
N PRO A 190 -0.67 3.25 -5.01
CA PRO A 190 -1.52 2.11 -5.28
C PRO A 190 -2.02 1.47 -3.97
N PRO A 191 -3.26 0.97 -3.94
CA PRO A 191 -3.83 0.42 -2.72
C PRO A 191 -3.15 -0.90 -2.33
N LEU A 192 -2.74 -1.01 -1.06
CA LEU A 192 -2.11 -2.20 -0.49
C LEU A 192 -3.07 -3.41 -0.51
N LEU A 193 -2.51 -4.62 -0.63
CA LEU A 193 -3.30 -5.85 -0.60
C LEU A 193 -3.76 -6.20 0.82
N PRO A 194 -4.93 -6.86 0.98
CA PRO A 194 -5.36 -7.40 2.26
C PRO A 194 -4.33 -8.36 2.85
N VAL A 195 -4.16 -8.32 4.17
CA VAL A 195 -3.27 -9.25 4.89
C VAL A 195 -4.02 -10.12 5.89
N ILE A 196 -3.47 -11.30 6.19
CA ILE A 196 -3.93 -12.14 7.30
C ILE A 196 -3.15 -11.76 8.56
N LEU A 197 -3.83 -11.15 9.53
CA LEU A 197 -3.20 -10.84 10.81
C LEU A 197 -3.13 -12.09 11.71
N PRO A 198 -1.99 -12.32 12.39
CA PRO A 198 -1.86 -13.40 13.34
C PRO A 198 -2.76 -13.19 14.57
N GLY A 199 -3.33 -14.28 15.08
CA GLY A 199 -4.04 -14.26 16.37
C GLY A 199 -3.09 -14.09 17.56
N ALA A 200 -3.62 -13.65 18.71
CA ALA A 200 -2.84 -13.38 19.92
C ALA A 200 -1.93 -14.54 20.38
N ALA A 201 -2.38 -15.79 20.22
CA ALA A 201 -1.56 -16.97 20.57
C ALA A 201 -0.30 -17.10 19.69
N HIS A 202 -0.40 -16.79 18.40
CA HIS A 202 0.75 -16.80 17.49
C HIS A 202 1.71 -15.64 17.80
N LEU A 203 1.17 -14.46 18.11
CA LEU A 203 1.97 -13.30 18.54
C LEU A 203 2.73 -13.60 19.84
N LEU A 204 2.09 -14.24 20.83
CA LEU A 204 2.74 -14.66 22.07
C LEU A 204 3.89 -15.63 21.80
N ALA A 205 3.64 -16.68 21.01
CA ALA A 205 4.66 -17.67 20.67
C ALA A 205 5.86 -17.04 19.95
N ALA A 206 5.61 -16.17 18.97
CA ALA A 206 6.66 -15.48 18.22
C ALA A 206 7.48 -14.51 19.10
N ALA A 207 6.82 -13.78 20.00
CA ALA A 207 7.50 -12.91 20.95
C ALA A 207 8.36 -13.71 21.93
N ASP A 208 7.89 -14.87 22.41
CA ASP A 208 8.65 -15.74 23.33
C ASP A 208 9.84 -16.43 22.65
N SER A 209 9.77 -16.71 21.34
CA SER A 209 10.92 -17.22 20.56
C SER A 209 11.92 -16.15 20.14
N SER A 210 11.63 -14.86 20.36
CA SER A 210 12.50 -13.76 19.96
C SER A 210 13.80 -13.72 20.77
N VAL A 211 14.94 -13.87 20.08
CA VAL A 211 16.26 -13.85 20.69
C VAL A 211 16.58 -12.46 21.25
N ALA A 212 16.31 -11.40 20.50
CA ALA A 212 16.51 -10.02 20.95
C ALA A 212 15.66 -9.72 22.19
N LEU A 213 14.41 -10.18 22.22
CA LEU A 213 13.53 -9.96 23.37
C LEU A 213 14.03 -10.68 24.61
N SER A 214 14.50 -11.91 24.47
CA SER A 214 15.13 -12.67 25.56
C SER A 214 16.37 -11.95 26.10
N ARG A 215 17.29 -11.52 25.22
CA ARG A 215 18.50 -10.76 25.56
C ARG A 215 18.17 -9.44 26.26
N LEU A 216 17.24 -8.64 25.72
CA LEU A 216 16.79 -7.38 26.30
C LEU A 216 16.17 -7.57 27.69
N ARG A 217 15.39 -8.64 27.88
CA ARG A 217 14.77 -8.96 29.17
C ARG A 217 15.79 -9.38 30.21
N ALA A 218 16.74 -10.22 29.83
CA ALA A 218 17.84 -10.65 30.69
C ALA A 218 18.74 -9.46 31.07
N PHE A 219 19.13 -8.63 30.10
CA PHE A 219 19.88 -7.40 30.33
C PHE A 219 19.15 -6.45 31.28
N THR A 220 17.86 -6.19 31.06
CA THR A 220 17.07 -5.30 31.92
C THR A 220 16.97 -5.83 33.35
N ARG A 221 16.84 -7.15 33.53
CA ARG A 221 16.87 -7.79 34.86
C ARG A 221 18.24 -7.67 35.53
N TRP A 222 19.31 -7.84 34.76
CA TRP A 222 20.69 -7.67 35.26
C TRP A 222 20.95 -6.23 35.74
N VAL A 223 20.47 -5.22 35.00
CA VAL A 223 20.58 -3.79 35.36
C VAL A 223 19.82 -3.43 36.65
N ARG A 224 18.84 -4.22 37.10
CA ARG A 224 17.95 -3.90 38.24
C ARG A 224 18.68 -3.44 39.51
N ALA A 225 19.89 -3.95 39.75
CA ALA A 225 20.71 -3.55 40.91
C ALA A 225 21.43 -2.19 40.75
N GLY A 226 21.28 -1.54 39.59
CA GLY A 226 21.96 -0.30 39.22
C GLY A 226 23.43 -0.55 38.86
N ARG A 227 23.91 0.00 37.74
CA ARG A 227 25.31 -0.13 37.29
C ARG A 227 25.95 1.22 37.11
N ALA A 228 27.23 1.37 37.44
CA ALA A 228 27.93 2.61 37.17
C ALA A 228 28.21 2.73 35.66
N VAL A 229 28.19 3.95 35.14
CA VAL A 229 28.55 4.23 33.74
C VAL A 229 29.65 5.29 33.68
N THR A 230 30.37 5.34 32.56
CA THR A 230 31.34 6.40 32.26
C THR A 230 30.63 7.75 32.05
N ARG A 231 31.40 8.84 31.88
CA ARG A 231 30.84 10.18 31.60
C ARG A 231 30.09 10.23 30.28
N GLU A 232 30.57 9.46 29.31
CA GLU A 232 30.03 9.29 27.97
C GLU A 232 28.84 8.30 27.98
N GLY A 233 28.57 7.64 29.12
CA GLY A 233 27.38 6.82 29.33
C GLY A 233 27.54 5.36 28.95
N HIS A 234 28.77 4.87 28.78
CA HIS A 234 29.08 3.47 28.51
C HIS A 234 29.18 2.67 29.81
N LEU A 235 28.99 1.35 29.73
CA LEU A 235 29.23 0.46 30.86
C LEU A 235 30.73 0.44 31.21
N LEU A 236 31.04 0.28 32.50
CA LEU A 236 32.42 -0.02 32.89
C LEU A 236 32.85 -1.37 32.29
N LEU A 237 34.11 -1.50 31.87
CA LEU A 237 34.60 -2.72 31.18
C LEU A 237 34.32 -4.02 31.95
N GLY A 238 34.47 -4.01 33.28
CA GLY A 238 34.18 -5.18 34.11
C GLY A 238 32.70 -5.57 34.08
N ASP A 239 31.81 -4.58 34.16
CA ASP A 239 30.35 -4.76 34.06
C ASP A 239 29.96 -5.23 32.65
N ALA A 240 30.57 -4.65 31.60
CA ALA A 240 30.34 -5.02 30.20
C ALA A 240 30.77 -6.48 29.91
N ARG A 241 31.94 -6.90 30.41
CA ARG A 241 32.40 -8.30 30.29
C ARG A 241 31.53 -9.26 31.08
N SER A 242 31.09 -8.88 32.28
CA SER A 242 30.23 -9.70 33.13
C SER A 242 28.88 -9.98 32.45
N VAL A 243 28.25 -8.96 31.86
CA VAL A 243 26.98 -9.15 31.16
C VAL A 243 27.17 -9.89 29.81
N ALA A 244 28.27 -9.66 29.11
CA ALA A 244 28.64 -10.42 27.91
C ALA A 244 28.81 -11.92 28.23
N GLU A 245 29.44 -12.26 29.35
CA GLU A 245 29.58 -13.64 29.82
C GLU A 245 28.24 -14.28 30.18
N GLN A 246 27.38 -13.56 30.91
CA GLN A 246 26.08 -14.08 31.32
C GLN A 246 25.12 -14.33 30.15
N LEU A 247 25.19 -13.50 29.11
CA LEU A 247 24.32 -13.59 27.93
C LEU A 247 24.94 -14.37 26.77
N ASP A 248 26.17 -14.85 26.96
CA ASP A 248 27.03 -15.48 25.97
C ASP A 248 27.19 -14.67 24.67
N LEU A 249 27.56 -13.40 24.81
CA LEU A 249 27.76 -12.44 23.72
C LEU A 249 29.23 -12.04 23.55
N ASP A 250 29.59 -11.55 22.38
CA ASP A 250 30.91 -11.01 22.05
C ASP A 250 32.05 -12.04 22.25
N HIS A 251 31.78 -13.33 22.02
CA HIS A 251 32.71 -14.43 22.35
C HIS A 251 34.15 -14.20 21.86
N PHE A 252 34.31 -13.67 20.65
CA PHE A 252 35.61 -13.43 20.02
C PHE A 252 36.34 -12.17 20.54
N SER A 253 35.62 -11.11 20.92
CA SER A 253 36.19 -9.85 21.37
C SER A 253 36.30 -9.73 22.89
N ARG A 254 35.49 -10.48 23.65
CA ARG A 254 35.35 -10.40 25.13
C ARG A 254 36.68 -10.39 25.88
N ALA A 255 37.59 -11.31 25.51
CA ALA A 255 38.88 -11.45 26.16
C ALA A 255 39.89 -10.35 25.78
N ARG A 256 39.76 -9.79 24.57
CA ARG A 256 40.70 -8.81 23.99
C ARG A 256 40.24 -7.36 24.18
N ALA A 257 38.98 -7.14 24.56
CA ALA A 257 38.37 -5.84 24.76
C ALA A 257 39.15 -4.99 25.78
N ARG A 258 39.57 -3.80 25.37
CA ARG A 258 40.24 -2.78 26.21
C ARG A 258 39.24 -1.77 26.75
N THR A 259 38.14 -1.54 26.05
CA THR A 259 37.01 -0.71 26.48
C THR A 259 35.70 -1.47 26.28
N SER A 260 34.59 -0.93 26.79
CA SER A 260 33.25 -1.47 26.53
C SER A 260 32.87 -1.42 25.06
N ASP A 261 33.45 -0.50 24.29
CA ASP A 261 33.11 -0.28 22.88
C ASP A 261 33.71 -1.36 21.97
N ASP A 262 34.71 -2.10 22.45
CA ASP A 262 35.23 -3.30 21.81
C ASP A 262 34.25 -4.50 21.91
N LEU A 263 33.09 -4.32 22.54
CA LEU A 263 32.01 -5.30 22.69
C LEU A 263 30.78 -4.83 21.89
N PRO A 264 30.73 -5.10 20.56
CA PRO A 264 29.67 -4.60 19.69
C PRO A 264 28.27 -5.12 20.06
N GLU A 265 28.12 -6.39 20.45
CA GLU A 265 26.80 -6.93 20.81
C GLU A 265 26.28 -6.30 22.11
N ILE A 266 27.14 -6.10 23.11
CA ILE A 266 26.76 -5.37 24.34
C ILE A 266 26.44 -3.90 24.05
N THR A 267 27.20 -3.25 23.18
CA THR A 267 26.95 -1.84 22.80
C THR A 267 25.58 -1.70 22.12
N LEU A 268 25.28 -2.57 21.16
CA LEU A 268 23.97 -2.64 20.51
C LEU A 268 22.85 -2.88 21.53
N LEU A 269 23.02 -3.87 22.43
CA LEU A 269 22.00 -4.22 23.43
C LEU A 269 21.72 -3.10 24.42
N LEU A 270 22.75 -2.39 24.89
CA LEU A 270 22.62 -1.22 25.76
C LEU A 270 21.86 -0.10 25.06
N THR A 271 22.25 0.23 23.82
CA THR A 271 21.59 1.28 23.04
C THR A 271 20.15 0.93 22.74
N TRP A 272 19.87 -0.31 22.34
CA TRP A 272 18.51 -0.79 22.09
C TRP A 272 17.66 -0.71 23.36
N ALA A 273 18.18 -1.15 24.51
CA ALA A 273 17.46 -1.06 25.78
C ALA A 273 17.18 0.39 26.21
N LYS A 274 18.09 1.34 25.92
CA LYS A 274 17.87 2.79 26.13
C LYS A 274 16.79 3.33 25.20
N GLN A 275 16.85 3.02 23.91
CA GLN A 275 15.89 3.51 22.90
C GLN A 275 14.49 2.91 23.06
N ALA A 276 14.41 1.66 23.52
CA ALA A 276 13.18 1.00 23.97
C ALA A 276 12.73 1.49 25.37
N ARG A 277 13.48 2.41 26.00
CA ARG A 277 13.20 2.98 27.34
C ARG A 277 12.96 1.90 28.41
N LEU A 278 13.69 0.80 28.32
CA LEU A 278 13.74 -0.26 29.35
C LEU A 278 14.71 0.13 30.46
N VAL A 279 15.79 0.81 30.08
CA VAL A 279 16.82 1.36 30.98
C VAL A 279 17.05 2.84 30.69
N ARG A 280 17.61 3.56 31.66
CA ARG A 280 18.02 4.96 31.53
C ARG A 280 19.19 5.25 32.44
N ILE A 281 19.91 6.34 32.16
CA ILE A 281 20.98 6.81 33.02
C ILE A 281 20.41 7.86 33.99
N VAL A 282 20.65 7.69 35.28
CA VAL A 282 20.30 8.64 36.35
C VAL A 282 21.50 8.77 37.29
N ASN A 283 21.99 9.99 37.51
CA ASN A 283 23.12 10.27 38.40
C ASN A 283 24.35 9.37 38.14
N GLY A 284 24.76 9.21 36.88
CA GLY A 284 25.91 8.39 36.51
C GLY A 284 25.71 6.88 36.70
N ARG A 285 24.46 6.43 36.86
CA ARG A 285 24.12 5.01 36.96
C ARG A 285 23.08 4.60 35.93
N LEU A 286 23.30 3.47 35.28
CA LEU A 286 22.30 2.79 34.47
C LEU A 286 21.30 2.09 35.40
N VAL A 287 20.02 2.43 35.25
CA VAL A 287 18.92 1.92 36.08
C VAL A 287 17.74 1.51 35.20
N GLN A 288 16.92 0.59 35.71
CA GLN A 288 15.66 0.21 35.06
C GLN A 288 14.65 1.36 35.09
N VAL A 289 13.90 1.55 34.00
CA VAL A 289 12.77 2.48 33.96
C VAL A 289 11.60 1.87 34.73
N LYS A 290 11.14 2.55 35.79
CA LYS A 290 10.09 2.04 36.70
C LYS A 290 8.78 1.69 35.97
N SER A 291 8.37 2.51 34.99
CA SER A 291 7.16 2.26 34.19
C SER A 291 7.30 1.09 33.22
N ALA A 292 8.53 0.68 32.88
CA ALA A 292 8.79 -0.47 32.00
C ALA A 292 8.83 -1.80 32.75
N ALA A 293 8.81 -1.82 34.10
CA ALA A 293 8.86 -3.06 34.87
C ALA A 293 7.73 -4.05 34.54
N PRO A 294 6.46 -3.63 34.36
CA PRO A 294 5.38 -4.55 33.95
C PRO A 294 5.56 -5.11 32.53
N LEU A 295 6.33 -4.44 31.66
CA LEU A 295 6.58 -4.93 30.29
C LEU A 295 7.39 -6.23 30.29
N LEU A 296 8.21 -6.46 31.32
CA LEU A 296 9.01 -7.69 31.43
C LEU A 296 8.17 -8.97 31.67
N SER A 297 6.85 -8.85 31.85
CA SER A 297 5.89 -9.96 31.90
C SER A 297 4.83 -9.89 30.79
N ARG A 298 5.00 -8.97 29.83
CA ARG A 298 4.07 -8.70 28.73
C ARG A 298 4.83 -8.77 27.40
N PRO A 299 5.01 -9.99 26.84
CA PRO A 299 5.96 -10.24 25.76
C PRO A 299 5.60 -9.49 24.47
N ILE A 300 4.32 -9.43 24.09
CA ILE A 300 3.88 -8.70 22.88
C ILE A 300 4.17 -7.21 23.01
N GLU A 301 3.81 -6.58 24.13
CA GLU A 301 4.02 -5.15 24.35
C GLU A 301 5.50 -4.79 24.48
N MET A 302 6.31 -5.66 25.10
CA MET A 302 7.75 -5.48 25.17
C MET A 302 8.39 -5.63 23.78
N TRP A 303 7.93 -6.60 22.98
CA TRP A 303 8.38 -6.82 21.61
C TRP A 303 8.07 -5.62 20.72
N ARG A 304 6.83 -5.10 20.76
CA ARG A 304 6.42 -3.91 19.99
C ARG A 304 7.30 -2.71 20.31
N ARG A 305 7.60 -2.50 21.59
CA ARG A 305 8.48 -1.42 22.04
C ARG A 305 9.93 -1.58 21.60
N ALA A 306 10.41 -2.82 21.50
CA ALA A 306 11.73 -3.11 20.94
C ALA A 306 11.75 -2.85 19.43
N PHE A 307 10.72 -3.26 18.69
CA PHE A 307 10.54 -3.00 17.26
C PHE A 307 10.55 -1.50 16.95
N GLU A 308 9.73 -0.71 17.64
CA GLU A 308 9.66 0.76 17.50
C GLU A 308 10.98 1.48 17.83
N ALA A 309 11.90 0.81 18.54
CA ALA A 309 13.20 1.36 18.89
C ALA A 309 14.26 1.15 17.81
N VAL A 310 14.06 0.21 16.87
CA VAL A 310 15.05 -0.15 15.83
C VAL A 310 15.44 1.07 14.98
N GLY A 311 14.49 1.90 14.57
CA GLY A 311 14.79 3.11 13.78
C GLY A 311 15.68 4.15 14.48
N ARG A 312 15.95 3.99 15.78
CA ARG A 312 16.78 4.90 16.59
C ARG A 312 18.12 4.32 17.02
N ILE A 313 18.49 3.12 16.55
CA ILE A 313 19.79 2.49 16.88
C ILE A 313 20.84 2.60 15.76
N GLY A 314 20.53 3.31 14.67
CA GLY A 314 21.30 3.35 13.42
C GLY A 314 22.79 3.69 13.55
N GLU A 315 23.14 4.68 14.37
CA GLU A 315 24.54 5.09 14.61
C GLU A 315 25.41 4.00 15.27
N HIS A 316 24.78 2.92 15.76
CA HIS A 316 25.44 1.85 16.52
C HIS A 316 25.46 0.52 15.76
N PHE A 317 24.99 0.50 14.50
CA PHE A 317 25.21 -0.63 13.61
C PHE A 317 26.67 -0.62 13.11
N GLY A 318 27.34 -1.78 13.19
CA GLY A 318 28.63 -2.00 12.52
C GLY A 318 29.91 -1.73 13.33
N GLY A 319 29.84 -1.55 14.65
CA GLY A 319 31.02 -1.33 15.52
C GLY A 319 31.79 -0.05 15.20
N SER A 320 32.73 0.35 16.06
CA SER A 320 33.61 1.48 15.73
C SER A 320 34.46 1.12 14.50
N ASN A 321 34.14 1.70 13.36
CA ASN A 321 34.89 1.56 12.11
C ASN A 321 36.31 2.12 12.25
N VAL A 322 37.18 1.75 11.29
CA VAL A 322 38.52 2.36 11.08
C VAL A 322 38.42 3.88 10.83
N PHE A 323 37.24 4.39 10.46
CA PHE A 323 36.99 5.78 10.06
C PHE A 323 36.14 6.62 11.03
N GLY A 324 35.66 6.05 12.14
CA GLY A 324 34.95 6.75 13.22
C GLY A 324 33.57 7.39 12.93
N ALA A 325 33.01 7.32 11.71
CA ALA A 325 31.78 8.03 11.34
C ALA A 325 30.61 7.08 10.91
N PRO A 326 29.34 7.39 11.25
CA PRO A 326 28.16 6.66 10.77
C PRO A 326 27.96 6.87 9.26
N SER A 327 27.41 5.88 8.56
CA SER A 327 27.05 6.05 7.13
C SER A 327 25.91 7.05 6.97
N LEU A 328 25.74 7.60 5.76
CA LEU A 328 24.56 8.41 5.40
C LEU A 328 23.25 7.66 5.69
N PHE A 329 23.24 6.33 5.52
CA PHE A 329 22.11 5.48 5.86
C PHE A 329 21.86 5.41 7.37
N GLY A 330 22.90 5.19 8.18
CA GLY A 330 22.79 5.17 9.64
C GLY A 330 22.24 6.47 10.22
N MET A 331 22.63 7.61 9.64
CA MET A 331 22.11 8.94 10.01
C MET A 331 20.66 9.17 9.57
N SER A 332 20.21 8.54 8.48
CA SER A 332 18.86 8.67 7.92
C SER A 332 17.94 7.49 8.22
N LEU A 333 18.35 6.56 9.10
CA LEU A 333 17.64 5.31 9.36
C LEU A 333 16.18 5.53 9.78
N GLY A 334 15.91 6.57 10.57
CA GLY A 334 14.55 6.90 11.00
C GLY A 334 13.60 7.21 9.84
N GLU A 335 14.13 7.70 8.72
CA GLU A 335 13.36 7.96 7.48
C GLU A 335 13.40 6.76 6.52
N ALA A 336 14.53 6.04 6.45
CA ALA A 336 14.70 4.90 5.54
C ALA A 336 13.94 3.63 6.01
N LEU A 337 13.84 3.41 7.33
CA LEU A 337 13.18 2.23 7.89
C LEU A 337 11.68 2.15 7.52
N PRO A 338 10.87 3.23 7.65
CA PRO A 338 9.47 3.19 7.18
C PRO A 338 9.33 2.81 5.71
N LEU A 339 10.26 3.22 4.84
CA LEU A 339 10.24 2.85 3.42
C LEU A 339 10.50 1.35 3.23
N LEU A 340 11.49 0.79 3.93
CA LEU A 340 11.76 -0.66 3.95
C LEU A 340 10.52 -1.44 4.38
N LEU A 341 9.96 -1.05 5.53
CA LEU A 341 8.82 -1.74 6.12
C LEU A 341 7.59 -1.64 5.23
N HIS A 342 7.36 -0.51 4.56
CA HIS A 342 6.29 -0.37 3.58
C HIS A 342 6.47 -1.30 2.37
N GLN A 343 7.69 -1.41 1.83
CA GLN A 343 7.98 -2.32 0.72
C GLN A 343 7.76 -3.78 1.12
N LEU A 344 8.26 -4.18 2.29
CA LEU A 344 8.05 -5.51 2.85
C LEU A 344 6.58 -5.82 3.09
N TYR A 345 5.81 -4.84 3.58
CA TYR A 345 4.37 -5.00 3.80
C TYR A 345 3.60 -5.12 2.48
N ALA A 346 3.97 -4.32 1.48
CA ALA A 346 3.35 -4.35 0.15
C ALA A 346 3.59 -5.68 -0.57
N ALA A 347 4.69 -6.37 -0.27
CA ALA A 347 4.96 -7.73 -0.74
C ALA A 347 4.03 -8.79 -0.14
N GLY A 348 3.20 -8.45 0.86
CA GLY A 348 2.19 -9.38 1.40
C GLY A 348 2.77 -10.63 2.06
N GLY A 349 4.04 -10.59 2.46
CA GLY A 349 4.77 -11.72 3.02
C GLY A 349 5.45 -12.62 1.98
N ASP A 350 5.55 -12.22 0.72
CA ASP A 350 6.49 -12.84 -0.22
C ASP A 350 7.91 -12.32 0.04
N PRO A 351 8.95 -13.18 -0.07
CA PRO A 351 10.34 -12.74 0.00
C PRO A 351 10.62 -11.68 -1.07
N ILE A 352 11.36 -10.64 -0.69
CA ILE A 352 11.88 -9.65 -1.63
C ILE A 352 13.40 -9.59 -1.56
N PRO A 353 14.08 -9.34 -2.70
CA PRO A 353 15.53 -9.26 -2.70
C PRO A 353 15.99 -7.99 -1.99
N VAL A 354 17.02 -8.09 -1.15
CA VAL A 354 17.58 -6.94 -0.41
C VAL A 354 18.10 -5.87 -1.37
N GLU A 355 18.56 -6.25 -2.57
CA GLU A 355 18.97 -5.32 -3.63
C GLU A 355 17.86 -4.33 -4.05
N ARG A 356 16.59 -4.72 -3.96
CA ARG A 356 15.46 -3.81 -4.23
C ARG A 356 15.39 -2.66 -3.23
N PHE A 357 15.69 -2.95 -1.96
CA PHE A 357 15.75 -1.94 -0.92
C PHE A 357 16.94 -0.99 -1.11
N HIS A 358 18.13 -1.54 -1.42
CA HIS A 358 19.31 -0.73 -1.73
C HIS A 358 19.02 0.29 -2.84
N ARG A 359 18.37 -0.16 -3.92
CA ARG A 359 17.96 0.71 -5.02
C ARG A 359 16.99 1.81 -4.58
N ALA A 360 15.93 1.47 -3.84
CA ALA A 360 14.91 2.43 -3.42
C ALA A 360 15.46 3.52 -2.48
N VAL A 361 16.33 3.14 -1.55
CA VAL A 361 17.03 4.10 -0.67
C VAL A 361 17.95 5.00 -1.49
N ARG A 362 18.75 4.44 -2.40
CA ARG A 362 19.64 5.21 -3.28
C ARG A 362 18.86 6.26 -4.08
N GLU A 363 17.77 5.86 -4.74
CA GLU A 363 16.93 6.77 -5.52
C GLU A 363 16.32 7.88 -4.65
N THR A 364 15.91 7.55 -3.43
CA THR A 364 15.32 8.52 -2.48
C THR A 364 16.35 9.53 -1.98
N VAL A 365 17.54 9.07 -1.59
CA VAL A 365 18.63 9.95 -1.13
C VAL A 365 19.13 10.82 -2.28
N ASN A 366 19.34 10.27 -3.47
CA ASN A 366 19.75 11.03 -4.65
C ASN A 366 18.74 12.14 -4.98
N ARG A 367 17.43 11.83 -4.94
CA ARG A 367 16.37 12.81 -5.16
C ARG A 367 16.41 13.95 -4.13
N ARG A 368 16.67 13.63 -2.86
CA ARG A 368 16.73 14.63 -1.78
C ARG A 368 17.97 15.52 -1.86
N MET A 369 19.12 14.93 -2.20
CA MET A 369 20.41 15.64 -2.24
C MET A 369 20.62 16.40 -3.55
N GLY A 370 19.83 16.12 -4.59
CA GLY A 370 19.95 16.77 -5.90
C GLY A 370 21.21 16.37 -6.67
N CYS A 371 21.91 15.32 -6.24
CA CYS A 371 23.10 14.76 -6.87
C CYS A 371 23.11 13.23 -6.71
N VAL A 372 23.93 12.54 -7.52
CA VAL A 372 24.14 11.10 -7.39
C VAL A 372 25.15 10.88 -6.25
N VAL A 373 24.74 10.23 -5.15
CA VAL A 373 25.61 9.96 -4.00
C VAL A 373 26.86 9.16 -4.38
N ASP A 374 26.78 8.36 -5.45
CA ASP A 374 27.91 7.62 -6.01
C ASP A 374 29.06 8.55 -6.46
N ASP A 375 28.77 9.81 -6.83
CA ASP A 375 29.77 10.82 -7.24
C ASP A 375 30.51 11.46 -6.06
N LEU A 376 30.01 11.32 -4.82
CA LEU A 376 30.53 12.03 -3.64
C LEU A 376 31.62 11.27 -2.87
N ALA A 377 31.66 9.93 -2.94
CA ALA A 377 32.55 9.13 -2.08
C ALA A 377 33.05 7.79 -2.66
N GLY A 378 32.70 7.44 -3.91
CA GLY A 378 33.08 6.18 -4.54
C GLY A 378 32.61 4.92 -3.77
N ASP A 379 33.28 3.78 -3.99
CA ASP A 379 32.90 2.46 -3.44
C ASP A 379 32.88 2.38 -1.89
N VAL A 380 33.39 3.38 -1.17
CA VAL A 380 33.51 3.34 0.31
C VAL A 380 32.16 3.54 0.99
N GLU A 381 31.42 4.59 0.63
CA GLU A 381 30.04 4.78 1.14
C GLU A 381 29.15 3.62 0.69
N GLN A 382 29.38 3.11 -0.52
CA GLN A 382 28.70 1.92 -1.02
C GLN A 382 29.01 0.63 -0.24
N ARG A 383 30.09 0.55 0.53
CA ARG A 383 30.33 -0.58 1.45
C ARG A 383 29.71 -0.32 2.81
N LEU A 384 29.76 0.93 3.29
CA LEU A 384 29.24 1.32 4.60
C LEU A 384 27.72 1.20 4.69
N TRP A 385 26.98 1.70 3.70
CA TRP A 385 25.52 1.60 3.68
C TRP A 385 25.03 0.14 3.60
N ARG A 386 25.64 -0.71 2.76
CA ARG A 386 25.29 -2.14 2.59
C ARG A 386 25.44 -2.88 3.90
N ARG A 387 26.59 -2.69 4.57
CA ARG A 387 26.83 -3.20 5.93
C ARG A 387 25.74 -2.76 6.91
N ASP A 388 25.35 -1.49 6.90
CA ASP A 388 24.37 -0.97 7.86
C ASP A 388 22.95 -1.49 7.59
N VAL A 389 22.61 -1.74 6.32
CA VAL A 389 21.37 -2.44 5.94
C VAL A 389 21.40 -3.90 6.41
N THR A 390 22.50 -4.62 6.20
CA THR A 390 22.65 -6.00 6.70
C THR A 390 22.49 -6.02 8.23
N ALA A 391 23.18 -5.13 8.95
CA ALA A 391 23.06 -5.05 10.40
C ALA A 391 21.65 -4.69 10.90
N LEU A 392 20.91 -3.87 10.14
CA LEU A 392 19.50 -3.59 10.40
C LEU A 392 18.65 -4.86 10.22
N LEU A 393 18.83 -5.59 9.12
CA LEU A 393 18.12 -6.82 8.80
C LEU A 393 18.43 -7.90 9.84
N ASP A 394 19.69 -8.07 10.23
CA ASP A 394 20.11 -8.95 11.33
C ASP A 394 19.43 -8.60 12.64
N ALA A 395 19.29 -7.31 12.97
CA ALA A 395 18.58 -6.88 14.16
C ALA A 395 17.08 -7.20 14.08
N LEU A 396 16.46 -7.00 12.91
CA LEU A 396 15.06 -7.37 12.69
C LEU A 396 14.87 -8.89 12.75
N GLU A 397 15.80 -9.69 12.24
CA GLU A 397 15.77 -11.16 12.33
C GLU A 397 16.00 -11.64 13.77
N LEU A 398 16.94 -11.03 14.51
CA LEU A 398 17.16 -11.32 15.92
C LEU A 398 15.91 -11.02 16.75
N LEU A 399 15.16 -9.98 16.39
CA LEU A 399 13.87 -9.66 16.97
C LEU A 399 12.77 -10.66 16.53
N GLY A 400 12.97 -11.37 15.43
CA GLY A 400 11.99 -12.26 14.81
C GLY A 400 10.93 -11.50 14.04
N ALA A 401 11.22 -10.29 13.57
CA ALA A 401 10.33 -9.49 12.73
C ALA A 401 10.41 -9.92 11.25
N VAL A 402 11.61 -10.26 10.79
CA VAL A 402 11.86 -10.77 9.43
C VAL A 402 12.53 -12.14 9.48
N HIS A 403 12.47 -12.86 8.37
CA HIS A 403 13.30 -14.02 8.10
C HIS A 403 14.21 -13.70 6.91
N LEU A 404 15.50 -14.03 7.04
CA LEU A 404 16.48 -13.89 5.97
C LEU A 404 16.77 -15.26 5.36
N SER A 405 16.83 -15.29 4.03
CA SER A 405 17.18 -16.49 3.26
C SER A 405 18.10 -16.11 2.10
N GLU A 406 18.97 -17.02 1.68
CA GLU A 406 19.78 -16.85 0.47
C GLU A 406 19.20 -17.71 -0.66
N SER A 407 19.10 -17.15 -1.87
CA SER A 407 18.80 -17.93 -3.07
C SER A 407 20.09 -18.26 -3.82
N LEU A 408 20.19 -19.51 -4.27
CA LEU A 408 21.28 -20.01 -5.11
C LEU A 408 20.79 -20.34 -6.53
N ASP A 409 19.54 -19.99 -6.86
CA ASP A 409 18.96 -20.24 -8.17
C ASP A 409 19.54 -19.26 -9.20
N THR A 410 19.90 -19.77 -10.39
CA THR A 410 20.55 -18.97 -11.44
C THR A 410 19.65 -17.83 -11.93
N ASP A 411 18.34 -18.08 -12.06
CA ASP A 411 17.37 -17.07 -12.50
C ASP A 411 17.28 -15.91 -11.48
N ASP A 412 17.27 -16.23 -10.18
CA ASP A 412 17.29 -15.24 -9.11
C ASP A 412 18.62 -14.45 -9.11
N HIS A 413 19.73 -15.11 -9.40
CA HIS A 413 21.03 -14.43 -9.51
C HIS A 413 21.07 -13.42 -10.66
N GLU A 414 20.49 -13.76 -11.83
CA GLU A 414 20.36 -12.83 -12.95
C GLU A 414 19.47 -11.62 -12.59
N GLU A 415 18.31 -11.85 -11.94
CA GLU A 415 17.44 -10.76 -11.44
C GLU A 415 18.19 -9.86 -10.45
N LEU A 416 18.92 -10.45 -9.50
CA LEU A 416 19.70 -9.73 -8.51
C LEU A 416 20.82 -8.91 -9.16
N ALA A 417 21.51 -9.45 -10.16
CA ALA A 417 22.57 -8.76 -10.89
C ALA A 417 22.03 -7.56 -11.67
N GLU A 418 20.86 -7.70 -12.30
CA GLU A 418 20.16 -6.59 -12.97
C GLU A 418 19.72 -5.50 -11.97
N LEU A 419 19.16 -5.89 -10.82
CA LEU A 419 18.74 -4.97 -9.77
C LEU A 419 19.93 -4.20 -9.17
N ALA A 420 21.03 -4.90 -8.91
CA ALA A 420 22.25 -4.34 -8.33
C ALA A 420 23.06 -3.52 -9.34
N GLY A 421 22.94 -3.84 -10.64
CA GLY A 421 23.76 -3.28 -11.72
C GLY A 421 25.22 -3.75 -11.66
N ARG A 422 25.49 -4.96 -11.17
CA ARG A 422 26.85 -5.54 -11.00
C ARG A 422 26.81 -7.06 -10.96
N ASP A 423 27.95 -7.69 -11.25
CA ASP A 423 28.09 -9.16 -11.36
C ASP A 423 28.17 -9.90 -10.00
N ASP A 424 28.29 -9.18 -8.88
CA ASP A 424 28.37 -9.75 -7.52
C ASP A 424 27.29 -9.11 -6.62
N PRO A 425 26.00 -9.44 -6.82
CA PRO A 425 24.91 -8.91 -6.02
C PRO A 425 24.82 -9.56 -4.63
N ASP A 426 24.10 -8.90 -3.72
CA ASP A 426 23.73 -9.52 -2.43
C ASP A 426 22.69 -10.64 -2.68
N PRO A 427 22.96 -11.92 -2.33
CA PRO A 427 22.03 -13.03 -2.55
C PRO A 427 20.88 -13.09 -1.54
N THR A 428 20.82 -12.15 -0.59
CA THR A 428 19.87 -12.17 0.51
C THR A 428 18.47 -11.73 0.08
N TRP A 429 17.50 -12.53 0.50
CA TRP A 429 16.07 -12.26 0.44
C TRP A 429 15.53 -12.06 1.85
N VAL A 430 14.54 -11.18 1.97
CA VAL A 430 13.91 -10.82 3.23
C VAL A 430 12.39 -10.96 3.12
N GLU A 431 11.78 -11.64 4.09
CA GLU A 431 10.32 -11.72 4.22
C GLU A 431 9.87 -11.30 5.63
N LEU A 432 8.66 -10.74 5.74
CA LEU A 432 8.05 -10.47 7.04
C LEU A 432 7.54 -11.76 7.66
N THR A 433 7.95 -12.01 8.89
CA THR A 433 7.30 -13.02 9.75
C THR A 433 5.88 -12.54 10.11
N PRO A 434 5.00 -13.43 10.62
CA PRO A 434 3.67 -13.02 11.07
C PRO A 434 3.67 -11.91 12.13
N ILE A 435 4.60 -11.92 13.10
CA ILE A 435 4.70 -10.87 14.12
C ILE A 435 5.24 -9.56 13.54
N GLY A 436 6.18 -9.63 12.58
CA GLY A 436 6.66 -8.47 11.84
C GLY A 436 5.55 -7.84 11.00
N LEU A 437 4.77 -8.64 10.28
CA LEU A 437 3.62 -8.20 9.50
C LEU A 437 2.60 -7.46 10.37
N TRP A 438 2.26 -8.01 11.54
CA TRP A 438 1.40 -7.35 12.52
C TRP A 438 1.98 -6.01 12.99
N ALA A 439 3.28 -5.95 13.29
CA ALA A 439 3.92 -4.74 13.78
C ALA A 439 3.92 -3.61 12.74
N VAL A 440 4.21 -3.95 11.49
CA VAL A 440 4.18 -3.01 10.38
C VAL A 440 2.75 -2.59 10.07
N HIS A 441 1.78 -3.51 10.16
CA HIS A 441 0.35 -3.18 10.05
C HIS A 441 -0.04 -2.10 11.06
N GLU A 442 0.22 -2.33 12.36
CA GLU A 442 -0.10 -1.36 13.42
C GLU A 442 0.59 -0.02 13.18
N MET A 443 1.86 -0.03 12.77
CA MET A 443 2.61 1.19 12.44
C MET A 443 1.94 1.97 11.30
N LEU A 444 1.53 1.28 10.23
CA LEU A 444 0.87 1.91 9.08
C LEU A 444 -0.51 2.47 9.49
N VAL A 445 -1.31 1.73 10.27
CA VAL A 445 -2.58 2.23 10.84
C VAL A 445 -2.35 3.48 11.69
N ASP A 446 -1.38 3.45 12.60
CA ASP A 446 -1.05 4.57 13.49
C ASP A 446 -0.59 5.82 12.71
N SER A 447 -0.06 5.64 11.50
CA SER A 447 0.30 6.73 10.57
C SER A 447 -0.84 7.22 9.67
N GLY A 448 -2.05 6.66 9.81
CA GLY A 448 -3.21 7.02 9.01
C GLY A 448 -3.26 6.39 7.62
N VAL A 449 -2.38 5.42 7.33
CA VAL A 449 -2.39 4.67 6.07
C VAL A 449 -3.49 3.62 6.12
N HIS A 450 -4.33 3.56 5.08
CA HIS A 450 -5.33 2.52 4.94
C HIS A 450 -4.66 1.19 4.55
N VAL A 451 -4.58 0.25 5.49
CA VAL A 451 -4.01 -1.08 5.31
C VAL A 451 -5.09 -2.15 5.43
N PRO A 452 -5.58 -2.71 4.32
CA PRO A 452 -6.71 -3.62 4.40
C PRO A 452 -6.33 -4.94 5.08
N VAL A 453 -7.28 -5.50 5.84
CA VAL A 453 -7.21 -6.87 6.36
C VAL A 453 -8.18 -7.78 5.61
N VAL A 454 -7.92 -9.08 5.68
CA VAL A 454 -8.81 -10.07 5.05
C VAL A 454 -10.25 -9.91 5.54
N GLY A 455 -11.18 -9.85 4.58
CA GLY A 455 -12.60 -9.68 4.79
C GLY A 455 -13.10 -8.24 4.56
N GLU A 456 -12.22 -7.27 4.39
CA GLU A 456 -12.65 -5.90 4.02
C GLU A 456 -13.26 -5.83 2.62
N LEU A 457 -12.86 -6.70 1.69
CA LEU A 457 -13.46 -6.77 0.36
C LEU A 457 -14.68 -7.70 0.33
N ALA A 458 -15.15 -8.17 1.48
CA ALA A 458 -16.25 -9.13 1.53
C ALA A 458 -17.53 -8.58 0.90
N ASP A 459 -17.78 -7.27 0.96
CA ASP A 459 -18.96 -6.63 0.38
C ASP A 459 -18.74 -6.08 -1.04
N GLU A 460 -17.54 -6.27 -1.62
CA GLU A 460 -17.20 -5.80 -2.97
C GLU A 460 -17.70 -6.72 -4.10
N ASP A 461 -17.73 -6.22 -5.33
CA ASP A 461 -18.02 -7.02 -6.52
C ASP A 461 -16.97 -8.10 -6.75
N VAL A 462 -17.41 -9.28 -7.19
CA VAL A 462 -16.53 -10.43 -7.40
C VAL A 462 -15.38 -10.16 -8.36
N GLU A 463 -15.58 -9.38 -9.42
CA GLU A 463 -14.49 -9.08 -10.34
C GLU A 463 -13.43 -8.22 -9.66
N TYR A 464 -13.86 -7.24 -8.87
CA TYR A 464 -12.94 -6.39 -8.11
C TYR A 464 -12.10 -7.24 -7.15
N VAL A 465 -12.74 -8.15 -6.41
CA VAL A 465 -12.04 -9.07 -5.51
C VAL A 465 -11.05 -9.96 -6.29
N CYS A 466 -11.47 -10.56 -7.40
CA CYS A 466 -10.59 -11.42 -8.20
C CYS A 466 -9.40 -10.66 -8.80
N VAL A 467 -9.59 -9.42 -9.26
CA VAL A 467 -8.50 -8.57 -9.79
C VAL A 467 -7.53 -8.18 -8.67
N ARG A 468 -8.03 -7.73 -7.51
CA ARG A 468 -7.18 -7.40 -6.36
C ARG A 468 -6.41 -8.62 -5.87
N MET A 469 -7.02 -9.81 -5.85
CA MET A 469 -6.41 -11.04 -5.34
C MET A 469 -5.56 -11.78 -6.38
N ALA A 470 -5.53 -11.33 -7.64
CA ALA A 470 -4.80 -12.01 -8.72
C ALA A 470 -3.31 -12.18 -8.40
N ARG A 471 -2.71 -11.16 -7.77
CA ARG A 471 -1.30 -11.09 -7.34
C ARG A 471 -1.12 -11.38 -5.85
N ALA A 472 -2.18 -11.68 -5.11
CA ALA A 472 -2.07 -12.02 -3.70
C ALA A 472 -1.61 -13.47 -3.54
N ARG A 473 -0.96 -13.74 -2.40
CA ARG A 473 -0.63 -15.10 -1.98
C ARG A 473 -1.87 -16.00 -1.97
N PRO A 474 -1.73 -17.30 -2.31
CA PRO A 474 -2.86 -18.22 -2.36
C PRO A 474 -3.69 -18.25 -1.07
N GLU A 475 -3.02 -18.20 0.09
CA GLU A 475 -3.68 -18.25 1.40
C GLU A 475 -4.55 -17.01 1.64
N VAL A 476 -4.04 -15.83 1.28
CA VAL A 476 -4.74 -14.54 1.38
C VAL A 476 -5.93 -14.52 0.44
N ALA A 477 -5.73 -14.89 -0.83
CA ALA A 477 -6.79 -14.94 -1.82
C ALA A 477 -7.89 -15.92 -1.41
N ASP A 478 -7.53 -17.10 -0.91
CA ASP A 478 -8.49 -18.10 -0.44
C ASP A 478 -9.27 -17.65 0.80
N ALA A 479 -8.64 -16.89 1.69
CA ALA A 479 -9.29 -16.34 2.87
C ALA A 479 -10.23 -15.19 2.50
N GLU A 480 -9.83 -14.30 1.58
CA GLU A 480 -10.65 -13.20 1.09
C GLU A 480 -11.89 -13.72 0.35
N LEU A 481 -11.71 -14.67 -0.58
CA LEU A 481 -12.83 -15.30 -1.29
C LEU A 481 -13.75 -16.06 -0.33
N ALA A 482 -13.22 -16.64 0.75
CA ALA A 482 -14.05 -17.27 1.78
C ALA A 482 -14.89 -16.24 2.56
N ALA A 483 -14.34 -15.07 2.85
CA ALA A 483 -15.05 -13.97 3.48
C ALA A 483 -16.15 -13.44 2.55
N TRP A 484 -15.81 -13.22 1.28
CA TRP A 484 -16.73 -12.78 0.24
C TRP A 484 -17.92 -13.74 0.05
N VAL A 485 -17.67 -15.05 -0.07
CA VAL A 485 -18.76 -16.05 -0.19
C VAL A 485 -19.64 -16.05 1.07
N ALA A 486 -19.05 -15.84 2.25
CA ALA A 486 -19.77 -15.88 3.52
C ALA A 486 -20.61 -14.64 3.82
N ALA A 487 -20.31 -13.50 3.19
CA ALA A 487 -21.07 -12.25 3.37
C ALA A 487 -22.43 -12.28 2.65
N ARG A 488 -22.67 -13.24 1.76
CA ARG A 488 -23.86 -13.30 0.89
C ARG A 488 -24.60 -14.64 1.00
N PRO A 489 -25.91 -14.68 0.69
CA PRO A 489 -26.62 -15.94 0.49
C PRO A 489 -25.97 -16.76 -0.63
N GLY A 490 -25.79 -18.07 -0.43
CA GLY A 490 -25.06 -18.93 -1.38
C GLY A 490 -25.58 -18.87 -2.83
N ARG A 491 -26.90 -18.71 -3.03
CA ARG A 491 -27.49 -18.53 -4.36
C ARG A 491 -27.07 -17.23 -5.04
N ALA A 492 -27.04 -16.12 -4.30
CA ALA A 492 -26.65 -14.82 -4.83
C ALA A 492 -25.15 -14.82 -5.20
N ALA A 493 -24.31 -15.36 -4.32
CA ALA A 493 -22.88 -15.54 -4.59
C ALA A 493 -22.63 -16.39 -5.85
N ALA A 494 -23.33 -17.52 -5.98
CA ALA A 494 -23.21 -18.39 -7.16
C ALA A 494 -23.66 -17.69 -8.45
N GLN A 495 -24.75 -16.91 -8.41
CA GLN A 495 -25.23 -16.15 -9.56
C GLN A 495 -24.21 -15.10 -10.01
N GLU A 496 -23.67 -14.33 -9.08
CA GLU A 496 -22.64 -13.32 -9.37
C GLU A 496 -21.36 -13.95 -9.96
N LEU A 497 -20.90 -15.05 -9.38
CA LEU A 497 -19.75 -15.80 -9.89
C LEU A 497 -19.99 -16.35 -11.30
N LEU A 498 -21.18 -16.88 -11.60
CA LEU A 498 -21.51 -17.37 -12.94
C LEU A 498 -21.58 -16.24 -13.97
N ARG A 499 -22.13 -15.07 -13.60
CA ARG A 499 -22.12 -13.87 -14.46
C ARG A 499 -20.70 -13.44 -14.79
N PHE A 500 -19.82 -13.41 -13.80
CA PHE A 500 -18.41 -13.12 -14.01
C PHE A 500 -17.70 -14.17 -14.87
N LEU A 501 -17.92 -15.47 -14.59
CA LEU A 501 -17.32 -16.57 -15.34
C LEU A 501 -17.71 -16.62 -16.82
N ASN A 502 -18.86 -16.08 -17.19
CA ASN A 502 -19.32 -16.00 -18.58
C ASN A 502 -18.55 -14.98 -19.41
N ARG A 503 -17.91 -13.99 -18.77
CA ARG A 503 -17.16 -12.92 -19.47
C ARG A 503 -15.67 -12.95 -19.18
N VAL A 504 -15.20 -13.51 -18.08
CA VAL A 504 -13.78 -13.49 -17.72
C VAL A 504 -12.93 -14.25 -18.75
N GLU A 505 -11.90 -13.59 -19.28
CA GLU A 505 -10.93 -14.16 -20.24
C GLU A 505 -9.61 -14.52 -19.55
N GLU A 506 -9.24 -13.77 -18.52
CA GLU A 506 -7.96 -13.93 -17.79
C GLU A 506 -7.94 -15.24 -17.00
N PRO A 507 -6.99 -16.16 -17.27
CA PRO A 507 -6.92 -17.47 -16.61
C PRO A 507 -6.87 -17.39 -15.09
N ARG A 508 -6.06 -16.46 -14.53
CA ARG A 508 -5.93 -16.31 -13.07
C ARG A 508 -7.22 -15.85 -12.42
N HIS A 509 -7.92 -14.89 -13.02
CA HIS A 509 -9.22 -14.43 -12.51
C HIS A 509 -10.28 -15.54 -12.59
N ARG A 510 -10.28 -16.31 -13.69
CA ARG A 510 -11.18 -17.45 -13.88
C ARG A 510 -10.95 -18.52 -12.82
N GLU A 511 -9.68 -18.83 -12.53
CA GLU A 511 -9.29 -19.78 -11.48
C GLU A 511 -9.84 -19.35 -10.11
N LEU A 512 -9.62 -18.10 -9.70
CA LEU A 512 -10.11 -17.56 -8.43
C LEU A 512 -11.64 -17.64 -8.33
N ALA A 513 -12.35 -17.29 -9.40
CA ALA A 513 -13.82 -17.38 -9.44
C ALA A 513 -14.31 -18.84 -9.33
N LEU A 514 -13.66 -19.79 -10.00
CA LEU A 514 -14.02 -21.22 -9.87
C LEU A 514 -13.78 -21.74 -8.44
N ARG A 515 -12.67 -21.35 -7.80
CA ARG A 515 -12.38 -21.68 -6.39
C ARG A 515 -13.45 -21.12 -5.45
N ALA A 516 -13.90 -19.89 -5.67
CA ALA A 516 -14.98 -19.28 -4.90
C ALA A 516 -16.33 -19.99 -5.14
N LEU A 517 -16.64 -20.35 -6.39
CA LEU A 517 -17.89 -21.04 -6.76
C LEU A 517 -17.98 -22.41 -6.08
N ALA A 518 -16.88 -23.17 -6.01
CA ALA A 518 -16.83 -24.46 -5.31
C ALA A 518 -17.21 -24.34 -3.81
N ARG A 519 -17.03 -23.16 -3.20
CA ARG A 519 -17.35 -22.90 -1.79
C ARG A 519 -18.83 -22.58 -1.55
N THR A 520 -19.58 -22.20 -2.59
CA THR A 520 -21.03 -21.87 -2.47
C THR A 520 -21.91 -23.09 -2.23
N GLY A 521 -21.43 -24.30 -2.55
CA GLY A 521 -22.21 -25.55 -2.55
C GLY A 521 -22.18 -26.41 -1.27
N SER A 522 -21.55 -25.98 -0.17
CA SER A 522 -21.49 -26.77 1.08
C SER A 522 -22.38 -26.20 2.19
N PRO A 523 -23.63 -26.70 2.36
CA PRO A 523 -24.53 -26.29 3.45
C PRO A 523 -24.04 -26.67 4.87
N ALA A 524 -22.87 -27.31 4.99
CA ALA A 524 -22.27 -27.71 6.26
C ALA A 524 -21.54 -26.57 7.01
N ARG A 525 -21.15 -25.47 6.35
CA ARG A 525 -20.37 -24.39 6.99
C ARG A 525 -21.20 -23.28 7.63
N GLU A 526 -22.44 -23.05 7.17
CA GLU A 526 -23.34 -22.05 7.78
C GLU A 526 -23.75 -22.40 9.21
N ARG A 527 -23.78 -23.69 9.57
CA ARG A 527 -24.10 -24.13 10.94
C ARG A 527 -22.93 -23.99 11.92
N SER A 528 -21.68 -24.09 11.46
CA SER A 528 -20.51 -24.04 12.36
C SER A 528 -20.18 -22.63 12.85
N ARG A 529 -20.47 -21.58 12.03
CA ARG A 529 -20.22 -20.18 12.42
C ARG A 529 -21.29 -19.58 13.33
N ARG A 530 -22.55 -20.03 13.28
CA ARG A 530 -23.56 -19.67 14.30
C ARG A 530 -23.18 -20.18 15.70
N ALA A 531 -22.38 -21.24 15.80
CA ALA A 531 -21.85 -21.75 17.06
C ALA A 531 -20.58 -21.03 17.57
N HIS A 532 -19.93 -20.20 16.75
CA HIS A 532 -18.66 -19.53 17.08
C HIS A 532 -18.74 -17.99 17.14
N ARG A 533 -19.95 -17.41 17.17
CA ARG A 533 -20.08 -16.00 17.54
C ARG A 533 -19.81 -15.88 19.05
N PRO A 534 -18.81 -15.12 19.51
CA PRO A 534 -18.70 -14.82 20.93
C PRO A 534 -19.94 -14.01 21.31
N VAL A 535 -20.78 -14.59 22.16
CA VAL A 535 -21.85 -13.83 22.81
C VAL A 535 -21.18 -12.73 23.61
N ALA A 536 -21.46 -11.48 23.26
CA ALA A 536 -21.14 -10.34 24.09
C ALA A 536 -21.80 -10.57 25.46
N THR A 537 -21.00 -10.86 26.48
CA THR A 537 -21.44 -11.03 27.86
C THR A 537 -21.87 -9.68 28.41
N GLY A 538 -23.11 -9.32 28.15
CA GLY A 538 -23.84 -8.26 28.84
C GLY A 538 -25.02 -8.89 29.60
N ALA A 539 -25.06 -8.63 30.91
CA ALA A 539 -26.11 -8.97 31.88
C ALA A 539 -25.90 -10.27 32.68
N GLN A 540 -25.30 -10.10 33.86
CA GLN A 540 -25.52 -10.99 35.01
C GLN A 540 -27.01 -10.98 35.39
N PRO A 541 -27.69 -12.13 35.51
CA PRO A 541 -28.97 -12.18 36.18
C PRO A 541 -28.76 -12.06 37.70
N ARG A 542 -29.43 -11.08 38.31
CA ARG A 542 -29.57 -10.95 39.76
C ARG A 542 -30.25 -12.21 40.30
N VAL A 543 -29.58 -12.89 41.23
CA VAL A 543 -30.20 -13.95 42.04
C VAL A 543 -31.05 -13.27 43.10
N GLU A 544 -32.37 -13.24 42.88
CA GLU A 544 -33.34 -12.97 43.95
C GLU A 544 -33.51 -14.26 44.76
N CYS A 545 -32.86 -14.30 45.92
CA CYS A 545 -33.18 -15.27 46.97
C CYS A 545 -34.41 -14.78 47.71
N ASP A 546 -35.60 -15.29 47.37
CA ASP A 546 -36.70 -15.30 48.33
C ASP A 546 -37.68 -16.45 48.06
N ALA A 547 -37.68 -17.44 48.96
CA ALA A 547 -38.82 -18.32 49.21
C ALA A 547 -38.65 -19.00 50.56
N ARG A 548 -39.08 -18.30 51.62
CA ARG A 548 -39.47 -18.93 52.89
C ARG A 548 -40.79 -19.68 52.72
N ALA A 549 -40.74 -20.97 53.09
CA ALA A 549 -41.61 -21.63 54.06
C ALA A 549 -42.91 -22.38 53.63
N ARG A 550 -43.02 -23.59 54.23
CA ARG A 550 -44.20 -24.37 54.69
C ARG A 550 -44.92 -25.26 53.66
N ARG A 551 -45.36 -26.49 53.95
CA ARG A 551 -45.31 -27.52 55.04
C ARG A 551 -46.11 -28.74 54.48
N PRO A 552 -46.34 -29.91 55.13
CA PRO A 552 -46.22 -30.28 56.56
C PRO A 552 -44.86 -30.83 56.99
#